data_AF-A0A2N0YWQ0-F1
#
_entry.id   AF-A0A2N0YWQ0-F1
#
_cell.length_a   1.000
_cell.length_b   1.000
_cell.length_c   1.000
_cell.angle_alpha   90.00
_cell.angle_beta   90.00
_cell.angle_gamma   90.00
#
_symmetry.space_group_name_H-M   'P 1'
#
loop_
_entity.id
_entity.type
_entity.pdbx_description
1 polymer ?
#
loop_
_entity_poly.entity_id
_entity_poly.type
_entity_poly.pdbx_seq_one_letter_code
_entity_poly.pdbx_strand_id
1 'polypeptide(L)'
;MYMKKVINTLKNQRGLTLIELLAVVVILGIIAAIAVPSVGKIISNTKEDAKVAEALQIINAAKIAQANDSTKTSWVYDAEDTDKTNGELKEYLNSVKDTSFTVTFDATSGDYSIKGHDSASIVKSSYTETTVVPESELTAKAQ
;
A
#
# COMPACT_ATOMS: atom_id res chain seq x y z
N MET A 1 -29.13 -48.87 31.32
CA MET A 1 -29.10 -47.56 30.65
C MET A 1 -28.20 -46.63 31.46
N TYR A 2 -26.93 -46.53 31.07
CA TYR A 2 -25.85 -45.84 31.79
C TYR A 2 -25.64 -44.44 31.19
N MET A 3 -26.05 -43.37 31.88
CA MET A 3 -25.69 -42.01 31.47
C MET A 3 -25.86 -41.01 32.62
N LYS A 4 -25.10 -41.19 33.72
CA LYS A 4 -25.10 -40.24 34.85
C LYS A 4 -23.70 -39.97 35.42
N LYS A 5 -22.70 -39.90 34.54
CA LYS A 5 -21.30 -39.64 34.95
C LYS A 5 -20.49 -38.84 33.92
N VAL A 6 -21.12 -37.83 33.29
CA VAL A 6 -20.42 -36.91 32.36
C VAL A 6 -20.53 -35.43 32.82
N ILE A 7 -21.45 -35.10 33.73
CA ILE A 7 -21.69 -33.70 34.15
C ILE A 7 -20.69 -33.21 35.22
N ASN A 8 -20.00 -34.11 35.92
CA ASN A 8 -19.08 -33.74 37.01
C ASN A 8 -17.64 -33.38 36.57
N THR A 9 -17.27 -33.57 35.31
CA THR A 9 -15.93 -33.20 34.79
C THR A 9 -15.82 -31.74 34.35
N LEU A 10 -16.93 -31.01 34.24
CA LEU A 10 -16.96 -29.59 33.85
C LEU A 10 -16.77 -28.62 35.02
N LYS A 11 -16.78 -29.10 36.27
CA LYS A 11 -16.66 -28.28 37.49
C LYS A 11 -15.25 -28.19 38.08
N ASN A 12 -14.24 -28.76 37.40
CA ASN A 12 -12.86 -28.73 37.88
C ASN A 12 -12.04 -27.56 37.29
N GLN A 13 -12.66 -26.39 37.12
CA GLN A 13 -11.94 -25.15 36.85
C GLN A 13 -11.30 -24.66 38.16
N ARG A 14 -10.24 -25.34 38.60
CA ARG A 14 -9.37 -24.84 39.66
C ARG A 14 -8.79 -23.53 39.13
N GLY A 15 -9.28 -22.43 39.70
CA GLY A 15 -9.13 -21.09 39.16
C GLY A 15 -7.68 -20.68 39.02
N LEU A 16 -7.39 -20.02 37.89
CA LEU A 16 -6.20 -19.22 37.69
C LEU A 16 -6.04 -18.27 38.88
N THR A 17 -4.86 -18.25 39.47
CA THR A 17 -4.57 -17.30 40.56
C THR A 17 -4.33 -15.91 39.98
N LEU A 18 -4.65 -14.86 40.75
CA LEU A 18 -4.41 -13.47 40.30
C LEU A 18 -2.94 -13.22 39.99
N ILE A 19 -2.01 -13.88 40.68
CA ILE A 19 -0.57 -13.74 40.47
C ILE A 19 -0.12 -14.33 39.12
N GLU A 20 -0.73 -15.43 38.68
CA GLU A 20 -0.43 -16.02 37.36
C GLU A 20 -0.91 -15.11 36.23
N LEU A 21 -2.11 -14.53 36.36
CA LEU A 21 -2.59 -13.55 35.40
C LEU A 21 -1.76 -12.25 35.44
N LEU A 22 -1.30 -11.84 36.62
CA LEU A 22 -0.45 -10.65 36.79
C LEU A 22 0.90 -10.82 36.06
N ALA A 23 1.56 -11.96 36.23
CA ALA A 23 2.84 -12.22 35.56
C ALA A 23 2.71 -12.17 34.03
N VAL A 24 1.61 -12.69 33.48
CA VAL A 24 1.36 -12.69 32.03
C VAL A 24 1.16 -11.26 31.49
N VAL A 25 0.34 -10.43 32.15
CA VAL A 25 0.11 -9.06 31.68
C VAL A 25 1.36 -8.18 31.81
N VAL A 26 2.23 -8.45 32.79
CA VAL A 26 3.53 -7.76 32.91
C VAL A 26 4.43 -8.09 31.72
N ILE A 27 4.56 -9.38 31.37
CA ILE A 27 5.37 -9.81 30.22
C ILE A 27 4.79 -9.24 28.91
N LEU A 28 3.45 -9.32 28.71
CA LEU A 28 2.78 -8.73 27.55
C LEU A 28 2.97 -7.21 27.50
N GLY A 29 3.00 -6.52 28.64
CA GLY A 29 3.25 -5.09 28.73
C GLY A 29 4.66 -4.70 28.26
N ILE A 30 5.69 -5.45 28.66
CA ILE A 30 7.07 -5.23 28.21
C ILE A 30 7.19 -5.45 26.69
N ILE A 31 6.61 -6.55 26.19
CA ILE A 31 6.62 -6.85 24.75
C ILE A 31 5.88 -5.74 23.98
N ALA A 32 4.69 -5.33 24.44
CA ALA A 32 3.90 -4.29 23.80
C ALA A 32 4.63 -2.94 23.75
N ALA A 33 5.35 -2.57 24.82
CA ALA A 33 6.10 -1.31 24.88
C ALA A 33 7.17 -1.18 23.76
N ILE A 34 7.83 -2.28 23.39
CA ILE A 34 8.84 -2.30 22.31
C ILE A 34 8.16 -2.53 20.95
N ALA A 35 7.15 -3.40 20.91
CA ALA A 35 6.49 -3.79 19.66
C ALA A 35 5.70 -2.65 19.03
N VAL A 36 4.93 -1.86 19.81
CA VAL A 36 4.08 -0.79 19.26
C VAL A 36 4.85 0.25 18.44
N PRO A 37 5.94 0.89 18.94
CA PRO A 37 6.67 1.88 18.14
C PRO A 37 7.38 1.25 16.93
N SER A 38 7.87 0.02 17.05
CA SER A 38 8.54 -0.69 15.94
C SER A 38 7.56 -1.05 14.82
N VAL A 39 6.43 -1.65 15.17
CA VAL A 39 5.37 -2.03 14.22
C VAL A 39 4.75 -0.80 13.56
N GLY A 40 4.58 0.31 14.29
CA GLY A 40 4.11 1.57 13.70
C GLY A 40 4.99 2.08 12.55
N LYS A 41 6.32 2.07 12.74
CA LYS A 41 7.29 2.46 11.70
C LYS A 41 7.33 1.49 10.53
N ILE A 42 7.24 0.19 10.80
CA ILE A 42 7.19 -0.82 9.73
C ILE A 42 5.94 -0.59 8.86
N ILE A 43 4.78 -0.37 9.49
CA ILE A 43 3.53 -0.12 8.77
C ILE A 43 3.60 1.16 7.94
N SER A 44 4.18 2.25 8.46
CA SER A 44 4.33 3.49 7.67
C SER A 44 5.22 3.25 6.46
N ASN A 45 6.36 2.60 6.63
CA ASN A 45 7.28 2.31 5.53
C ASN A 45 6.63 1.38 4.50
N THR A 46 5.94 0.31 4.93
CA THR A 46 5.21 -0.58 4.02
C THR A 46 4.13 0.15 3.22
N LYS A 47 3.45 1.13 3.81
CA LYS A 47 2.49 1.96 3.08
C LYS A 47 3.18 2.86 2.06
N GLU A 48 4.31 3.47 2.42
CA GLU A 48 5.11 4.28 1.51
C GLU A 48 5.63 3.44 0.33
N ASP A 49 6.21 2.28 0.62
CA ASP A 49 6.73 1.34 -0.38
C ASP A 49 5.62 0.86 -1.32
N ALA A 50 4.43 0.57 -0.78
CA ALA A 50 3.27 0.19 -1.58
C ALA A 50 2.85 1.30 -2.55
N LYS A 51 2.89 2.56 -2.13
CA LYS A 51 2.57 3.71 -3.00
C LYS A 51 3.64 3.92 -4.07
N VAL A 52 4.92 3.74 -3.76
CA VAL A 52 5.98 3.80 -4.77
C VAL A 52 5.82 2.65 -5.78
N ALA A 53 5.53 1.44 -5.32
CA ALA A 53 5.28 0.28 -6.17
C ALA A 53 4.05 0.46 -7.07
N GLU A 54 2.96 1.02 -6.55
CA GLU A 54 1.74 1.35 -7.31
C GLU A 54 2.07 2.33 -8.45
N ALA A 55 2.83 3.40 -8.17
CA ALA A 55 3.28 4.35 -9.18
C ALA A 55 4.14 3.68 -10.28
N LEU A 56 5.05 2.76 -9.91
CA LEU A 56 5.85 2.01 -10.87
C LEU A 56 4.98 1.07 -11.73
N GLN A 57 3.98 0.42 -11.15
CA GLN A 57 3.02 -0.40 -11.89
C GLN A 57 2.23 0.42 -12.90
N ILE A 58 1.77 1.62 -12.49
CA ILE A 58 1.10 2.59 -13.37
C ILE A 58 2.01 2.99 -14.54
N ILE A 59 3.28 3.32 -14.28
CA ILE A 59 4.25 3.66 -15.33
C ILE A 59 4.49 2.47 -16.27
N ASN A 60 4.60 1.25 -15.74
CA ASN A 60 4.76 0.05 -16.56
C ASN A 60 3.52 -0.22 -17.44
N ALA A 61 2.31 0.04 -16.94
CA ALA A 61 1.10 0.00 -17.75
C ALA A 61 1.17 1.02 -18.90
N ALA A 62 1.62 2.25 -18.63
CA ALA A 62 1.81 3.27 -19.66
C ALA A 62 2.90 2.90 -20.68
N LYS A 63 3.98 2.24 -20.26
CA LYS A 63 5.01 1.69 -21.17
C LYS A 63 4.43 0.67 -22.14
N ILE A 64 3.60 -0.24 -21.65
CA ILE A 64 2.94 -1.25 -22.49
C ILE A 64 1.95 -0.56 -23.43
N ALA A 65 1.18 0.41 -22.94
CA ALA A 65 0.24 1.18 -23.76
C ALA A 65 0.96 1.96 -24.87
N GLN A 66 2.09 2.59 -24.58
CA GLN A 66 2.92 3.25 -25.59
C GLN A 66 3.49 2.26 -26.62
N ALA A 67 3.93 1.09 -26.18
CA ALA A 67 4.45 0.08 -27.11
C ALA A 67 3.38 -0.35 -28.14
N ASN A 68 2.10 -0.28 -27.77
CA ASN A 68 0.97 -0.55 -28.65
C ASN A 68 0.55 0.67 -29.49
N ASP A 69 0.66 1.89 -28.95
CA ASP A 69 0.41 3.16 -29.66
C ASP A 69 1.53 4.17 -29.36
N SER A 70 2.49 4.25 -30.27
CA SER A 70 3.67 5.12 -30.13
C SER A 70 3.35 6.62 -30.26
N THR A 71 2.13 6.98 -30.67
CA THR A 71 1.69 8.38 -30.77
C THR A 71 1.15 8.90 -29.44
N LYS A 72 0.78 8.00 -28.52
CA LYS A 72 0.34 8.33 -27.16
C LYS A 72 1.56 8.60 -26.27
N THR A 73 1.57 9.80 -25.70
CA THR A 73 2.61 10.25 -24.76
C THR A 73 2.04 10.67 -23.40
N SER A 74 0.72 10.63 -23.23
CA SER A 74 0.06 10.99 -21.99
C SER A 74 -1.13 10.08 -21.73
N TRP A 75 -1.26 9.65 -20.47
CA TRP A 75 -2.37 8.83 -19.99
C TRP A 75 -2.92 9.49 -18.73
N VAL A 76 -4.19 9.88 -18.77
CA VAL A 76 -4.85 10.56 -17.66
C VAL A 76 -5.83 9.60 -17.02
N TYR A 77 -5.72 9.43 -15.71
CA TYR A 77 -6.67 8.72 -14.88
C TYR A 77 -7.36 9.70 -13.94
N ASP A 78 -8.68 9.61 -13.86
CA ASP A 78 -9.51 10.40 -12.96
C ASP A 78 -10.72 9.55 -12.59
N ALA A 79 -10.90 9.25 -11.30
CA ALA A 79 -11.94 8.38 -10.76
C ALA A 79 -13.36 8.93 -10.96
N GLU A 80 -13.51 10.24 -11.15
CA GLU A 80 -14.81 10.89 -11.33
C GLU A 80 -15.21 11.00 -12.80
N ASP A 81 -14.25 10.90 -13.72
CA ASP A 81 -14.46 11.00 -15.16
C ASP A 81 -14.34 9.63 -15.83
N THR A 82 -15.48 9.00 -16.14
CA THR A 82 -15.53 7.64 -16.73
C THR A 82 -14.83 7.53 -18.10
N ASP A 83 -14.57 8.62 -18.80
CA ASP A 83 -13.79 8.57 -20.04
C ASP A 83 -12.27 8.47 -19.73
N LYS A 84 -11.83 9.02 -18.60
CA LYS A 84 -10.43 9.05 -18.14
C LYS A 84 -10.07 7.97 -17.11
N THR A 85 -10.95 7.65 -16.15
CA THR A 85 -10.76 6.53 -15.19
C THR A 85 -10.50 5.21 -15.91
N ASN A 86 -11.10 5.11 -17.10
CA ASN A 86 -11.70 3.89 -17.53
C ASN A 86 -11.37 3.57 -19.00
N GLY A 87 -10.60 4.43 -19.69
CA GLY A 87 -10.33 4.30 -21.12
C GLY A 87 -8.90 3.93 -21.48
N GLU A 88 -7.89 4.55 -20.86
CA GLU A 88 -6.54 4.58 -21.47
C GLU A 88 -5.55 3.55 -20.92
N LEU A 89 -5.65 3.18 -19.64
CA LEU A 89 -4.77 2.19 -18.99
C LEU A 89 -5.51 0.98 -18.44
N LYS A 90 -6.84 0.92 -18.62
CA LYS A 90 -7.70 -0.13 -18.08
C LYS A 90 -7.30 -1.54 -18.46
N GLU A 91 -6.82 -1.71 -19.69
CA GLU A 91 -6.42 -3.02 -20.20
C GLU A 91 -5.15 -3.54 -19.51
N TYR A 92 -4.36 -2.64 -18.92
CA TYR A 92 -3.06 -2.94 -18.33
C TYR A 92 -3.04 -2.77 -16.81
N LEU A 93 -4.10 -2.23 -16.20
CA LEU A 93 -4.12 -1.86 -14.78
C LEU A 93 -5.44 -2.24 -14.10
N ASN A 94 -5.34 -3.17 -13.15
CA ASN A 94 -6.48 -3.64 -12.37
C ASN A 94 -6.68 -2.75 -11.14
N SER A 95 -7.61 -1.80 -11.21
CA SER A 95 -8.08 -0.93 -10.11
C SER A 95 -6.98 -0.20 -9.33
N VAL A 96 -6.81 1.08 -9.62
CA VAL A 96 -5.93 1.97 -8.83
C VAL A 96 -6.71 2.51 -7.64
N LYS A 97 -6.04 2.68 -6.49
CA LYS A 97 -6.69 3.24 -5.29
C LYS A 97 -6.73 4.77 -5.28
N ASP A 98 -5.90 5.42 -6.08
CA ASP A 98 -5.81 6.88 -6.16
C ASP A 98 -6.99 7.48 -6.92
N THR A 99 -7.32 8.74 -6.58
CA THR A 99 -8.48 9.44 -7.14
C THR A 99 -8.18 9.97 -8.54
N SER A 100 -6.96 10.42 -8.81
CA SER A 100 -6.56 10.92 -10.13
C SER A 100 -5.04 10.90 -10.27
N PHE A 101 -4.51 10.58 -11.44
CA PHE A 101 -3.09 10.72 -11.76
C PHE A 101 -2.88 10.91 -13.25
N THR A 102 -1.71 11.39 -13.65
CA THR A 102 -1.31 11.51 -15.05
C THR A 102 0.07 10.92 -15.25
N VAL A 103 0.21 10.02 -16.22
CA VAL A 103 1.51 9.53 -16.68
C VAL A 103 1.87 10.25 -17.96
N THR A 104 3.12 10.70 -18.05
CA THR A 104 3.67 11.36 -19.24
C THR A 104 4.96 10.68 -19.67
N PHE A 105 5.08 10.45 -20.97
CA PHE A 105 6.31 10.05 -21.62
C PHE A 105 6.91 11.23 -22.39
N ASP A 106 8.19 11.51 -22.14
CA ASP A 106 8.96 12.47 -22.92
C ASP A 106 9.69 11.73 -24.06
N ALA A 107 9.25 11.95 -25.31
CA ALA A 107 9.86 11.35 -26.49
C ALA A 107 11.29 11.84 -26.78
N THR A 108 11.71 12.93 -26.15
CA THR A 108 13.05 13.52 -26.31
C THR A 108 14.08 12.81 -25.43
N SER A 109 13.71 12.54 -24.18
CA SER A 109 14.60 11.90 -23.20
C SER A 109 14.36 10.39 -23.04
N GLY A 110 13.19 9.89 -23.49
CA GLY A 110 12.78 8.51 -23.27
C GLY A 110 12.29 8.23 -21.85
N ASP A 111 12.07 9.28 -21.05
CA ASP A 111 11.72 9.15 -19.64
C ASP A 111 10.21 9.09 -19.42
N TYR A 112 9.82 8.31 -18.42
CA TYR A 112 8.46 8.25 -17.90
C TYR A 112 8.35 9.00 -16.58
N SER A 113 7.23 9.69 -16.40
CA SER A 113 6.93 10.42 -15.17
C SER A 113 5.45 10.31 -14.78
N ILE A 114 5.18 10.41 -13.49
CA ILE A 114 3.84 10.41 -12.92
C ILE A 114 3.58 11.72 -12.15
N LYS A 115 2.36 12.23 -12.25
CA LYS A 115 1.88 13.47 -11.61
C LYS A 115 0.54 13.20 -10.92
N GLY A 116 0.30 13.85 -9.79
CA GLY A 116 -0.96 13.76 -9.04
C GLY A 116 -1.15 12.48 -8.22
N HIS A 117 -0.14 11.59 -8.18
CA HIS A 117 -0.15 10.36 -7.39
C HIS A 117 0.54 10.57 -6.03
N ASP A 118 0.09 9.86 -5.00
CA ASP A 118 0.56 9.98 -3.60
C ASP A 118 2.07 9.73 -3.44
N SER A 119 2.68 8.97 -4.36
CA SER A 119 4.12 8.69 -4.39
C SER A 119 5.01 9.94 -4.42
N ALA A 120 4.49 11.06 -4.93
CA ALA A 120 5.21 12.32 -4.95
C ALA A 120 5.49 12.87 -3.55
N SER A 121 4.62 12.62 -2.57
CA SER A 121 4.85 13.00 -1.16
C SER A 121 5.98 12.23 -0.48
N ILE A 122 6.34 11.06 -1.01
CA ILE A 122 7.33 10.14 -0.45
C ILE A 122 8.73 10.42 -1.01
N VAL A 123 8.77 10.85 -2.27
CA VAL A 123 10.01 11.04 -3.03
C VAL A 123 10.43 12.51 -3.08
N LYS A 124 9.48 13.45 -3.03
CA LYS A 124 9.76 14.90 -3.05
C LYS A 124 9.45 15.55 -1.71
N SER A 125 10.39 16.37 -1.24
CA SER A 125 10.27 17.14 0.01
C SER A 125 9.14 18.19 0.00
N SER A 126 8.54 18.49 -1.15
CA SER A 126 7.42 19.41 -1.28
C SER A 126 6.44 18.86 -2.32
N TYR A 127 5.33 18.33 -1.84
CA TYR A 127 4.26 17.81 -2.67
C TYR A 127 3.23 18.89 -2.99
N THR A 128 2.88 18.98 -4.26
CA THR A 128 1.68 19.63 -4.79
C THR A 128 1.06 18.66 -5.78
N GLU A 129 -0.24 18.77 -6.07
CA GLU A 129 -0.88 17.98 -7.14
C GLU A 129 -0.21 18.20 -8.51
N THR A 130 0.60 19.25 -8.64
CA THR A 130 1.39 19.53 -9.84
C THR A 130 2.77 18.89 -9.88
N THR A 131 3.23 18.30 -8.79
CA THR A 131 4.58 17.74 -8.67
C THR A 131 4.74 16.53 -9.60
N VAL A 132 5.71 16.63 -10.50
CA VAL A 132 6.09 15.56 -11.44
C VAL A 132 7.18 14.72 -10.80
N VAL A 133 7.00 13.39 -10.82
CA VAL A 133 7.97 12.43 -10.30
C VAL A 133 8.43 11.54 -11.45
N PRO A 134 9.72 11.60 -11.84
CA PRO A 134 10.26 10.70 -12.85
C PRO A 134 10.44 9.28 -12.29
N GLU A 135 10.39 8.29 -13.18
CA GLU A 135 10.56 6.87 -12.82
C GLU A 135 11.91 6.59 -12.12
N SER A 136 12.97 7.30 -12.52
CA SER A 136 14.30 7.18 -11.93
C SER A 136 14.31 7.49 -10.42
N GLU A 137 13.49 8.43 -9.97
CA GLU A 137 13.39 8.77 -8.56
C GLU A 137 12.52 7.79 -7.77
N LEU A 138 11.48 7.22 -8.40
CA LEU A 138 10.67 6.15 -7.80
C LEU A 138 11.48 4.87 -7.62
N THR A 139 12.26 4.49 -8.64
CA THR A 139 13.13 3.31 -8.57
C THR A 139 14.26 3.48 -7.56
N ALA A 140 14.82 4.69 -7.41
CA ALA A 140 15.82 4.98 -6.37
C ALA A 140 15.27 4.84 -4.94
N LYS A 141 13.99 5.13 -4.72
CA LYS A 141 13.33 4.97 -3.40
C LYS A 141 12.96 3.52 -3.09
N ALA A 142 12.77 2.69 -4.11
CA ALA A 142 12.40 1.29 -3.98
C ALA A 142 13.59 0.33 -3.68
N GLN A 143 14.83 0.85 -3.68
CA GLN A 143 16.07 0.12 -3.36
C GLN A 143 16.49 0.33 -1.91
#